data_AF-Q4DHW6-F1
#
_entry.id   AF-Q4DHW6-F1
#
_cell.length_a   1.000
_cell.length_b   1.000
_cell.length_c   1.000
_cell.angle_alpha   90.00
_cell.angle_beta   90.00
_cell.angle_gamma   90.00
#
_symmetry.space_group_name_H-M   'P 1'
#
loop_
_entity.id
_entity.type
_entity.pdbx_description
1 polymer ?
#
loop_
_entity_poly.entity_id
_entity_poly.type
_entity_poly.pdbx_seq_one_letter_code
_entity_poly.pdbx_strand_id
1 'polypeptide(L)'
;LRLQPTLQQIEAVGGIDELNFISGGFDRFEDGRETCITACGGKYVLTWSFEAAKRAVEDGHACIGETALVKREVLAVSATVPERVMYMTDQDIRMAPLKRQERQEKGTKQYNYL
;
A
#
# COMPACT_ATOMS: atom_id res chain seq x y z
N LEU A 1 12.90 -0.06 10.28
CA LEU A 1 11.51 0.41 10.10
C LEU A 1 10.60 -0.77 10.36
N ARG A 2 9.60 -0.66 11.25
CA ARG A 2 8.61 -1.72 11.49
C ARG A 2 7.46 -1.57 10.50
N LEU A 3 7.74 -1.83 9.23
CA LEU A 3 6.71 -1.81 8.18
C LEU A 3 5.91 -3.10 8.30
N GLN A 4 4.61 -3.00 8.50
CA GLN A 4 3.73 -4.16 8.59
C GLN A 4 2.60 -4.06 7.56
N PRO A 5 2.33 -5.15 6.81
CA PRO A 5 1.04 -5.33 6.20
C PRO A 5 -0.06 -5.36 7.29
N THR A 6 -1.30 -5.07 6.91
CA THR A 6 -2.46 -5.29 7.78
C THR A 6 -2.67 -6.78 8.02
N LEU A 7 -3.37 -7.13 9.12
CA LEU A 7 -3.75 -8.51 9.39
C LEU A 7 -4.54 -9.13 8.24
N GLN A 8 -5.46 -8.37 7.63
CA GLN A 8 -6.23 -8.81 6.46
C GLN A 8 -5.33 -9.18 5.27
N GLN A 9 -4.20 -8.48 5.09
CA GLN A 9 -3.24 -8.77 4.03
C GLN A 9 -2.42 -10.02 4.33
N ILE A 10 -1.99 -10.18 5.59
CA ILE A 10 -1.28 -11.38 6.06
C ILE A 10 -2.16 -12.61 5.87
N GLU A 11 -3.43 -12.54 6.28
CA GLU A 11 -4.39 -13.63 6.08
C GLU A 11 -4.58 -13.95 4.59
N ALA A 12 -4.64 -12.93 3.75
CA ALA A 12 -4.88 -13.09 2.32
C ALA A 12 -3.65 -13.56 1.51
N VAL A 13 -2.44 -13.60 2.10
CA VAL A 13 -1.28 -14.33 1.53
C VAL A 13 -1.14 -15.75 2.08
N GLY A 14 -1.97 -16.15 3.05
CA GLY A 14 -1.90 -17.48 3.69
C GLY A 14 -1.13 -17.49 5.03
N GLY A 15 -0.78 -16.33 5.58
CA GLY A 15 -0.06 -16.19 6.84
C GLY A 15 1.24 -15.40 6.72
N ILE A 16 1.85 -15.07 7.86
CA ILE A 16 3.07 -14.25 7.89
C ILE A 16 4.27 -14.96 7.25
N ASP A 17 4.32 -16.29 7.34
CA ASP A 17 5.40 -17.11 6.78
C ASP A 17 5.38 -17.16 5.25
N GLU A 18 4.21 -16.91 4.64
CA GLU A 18 4.02 -16.84 3.19
C GLU A 18 4.26 -15.42 2.64
N LEU A 19 4.49 -14.43 3.52
CA LEU A 19 4.79 -13.06 3.13
C LEU A 19 6.24 -12.95 2.64
N ASN A 20 6.44 -13.11 1.34
CA ASN A 20 7.74 -12.93 0.70
C ASN A 20 7.77 -11.65 -0.15
N PHE A 21 8.49 -10.64 0.30
CA PHE A 21 8.76 -9.44 -0.51
C PHE A 21 9.91 -9.71 -1.47
N ILE A 22 9.65 -9.63 -2.77
CA ILE A 22 10.68 -9.83 -3.80
C ILE A 22 11.29 -8.51 -4.28
N SER A 23 10.64 -7.39 -4.01
CA SER A 23 11.21 -6.07 -4.22
C SER A 23 10.80 -5.10 -3.11
N GLY A 24 11.69 -4.15 -2.82
CA GLY A 24 11.46 -3.07 -1.89
C GLY A 24 12.35 -1.89 -2.25
N GLY A 25 11.81 -0.68 -2.22
CA GLY A 25 12.52 0.52 -2.64
C GLY A 25 11.98 1.80 -2.01
N PHE A 26 12.79 2.86 -2.09
CA PHE A 26 12.34 4.22 -1.85
C PHE A 26 11.96 4.85 -3.18
N ASP A 27 10.73 5.33 -3.27
CA ASP A 27 10.23 6.10 -4.40
C ASP A 27 9.85 7.51 -3.95
N ARG A 28 9.50 8.37 -4.91
CA ARG A 28 8.91 9.68 -4.63
C ARG A 28 7.61 9.87 -5.39
N PHE A 29 6.60 10.40 -4.71
CA PHE A 29 5.29 10.74 -5.27
C PHE A 29 4.96 12.23 -5.03
N GLU A 30 3.77 12.67 -5.46
CA GLU A 30 3.36 14.09 -5.47
C GLU A 30 4.37 14.99 -6.20
N ASP A 31 4.67 14.68 -7.46
CA ASP A 31 5.68 15.38 -8.27
C ASP A 31 7.08 15.42 -7.62
N GLY A 32 7.43 14.34 -6.90
CA GLY A 32 8.75 14.20 -6.27
C GLY A 32 8.88 14.86 -4.89
N ARG A 33 7.77 15.36 -4.33
CA ARG A 33 7.74 16.08 -3.05
C ARG A 33 7.76 15.15 -1.84
N GLU A 34 7.02 14.04 -1.89
CA GLU A 34 6.93 13.11 -0.78
C GLU A 34 7.68 11.81 -1.10
N THR A 35 8.47 11.34 -0.14
CA THR A 35 9.14 10.03 -0.24
C THR A 35 8.17 8.95 0.26
N CYS A 36 8.06 7.85 -0.48
CA CYS A 36 7.37 6.65 -0.04
C CYS A 36 8.29 5.45 -0.08
N ILE A 37 7.89 4.41 0.63
CA ILE A 37 8.48 3.09 0.52
C ILE A 37 7.49 2.25 -0.27
N THR A 38 7.96 1.57 -1.30
CA THR A 38 7.17 0.59 -2.06
C THR A 38 7.75 -0.79 -1.87
N ALA A 39 6.90 -1.81 -1.81
CA ALA A 39 7.32 -3.20 -1.83
C ALA A 39 6.29 -4.05 -2.58
N CYS A 40 6.73 -5.16 -3.17
CA CYS A 40 5.81 -6.13 -3.77
C CYS A 40 6.19 -7.57 -3.41
N GLY A 41 5.17 -8.43 -3.40
CA GLY A 41 5.27 -9.85 -3.11
C GLY A 41 3.99 -10.56 -3.51
N GLY A 42 4.10 -11.65 -4.26
CA GLY A 42 2.93 -12.34 -4.81
C GLY A 42 2.03 -11.37 -5.58
N LYS A 43 0.75 -11.29 -5.22
CA LYS A 43 -0.25 -10.40 -5.85
C LYS A 43 -0.40 -9.04 -5.15
N TYR A 44 0.55 -8.63 -4.33
CA TYR A 44 0.45 -7.45 -3.50
C TYR A 44 1.44 -6.37 -3.90
N VAL A 45 0.93 -5.15 -3.93
CA VAL A 45 1.72 -3.92 -3.94
C VAL A 45 1.45 -3.18 -2.64
N LEU A 46 2.50 -2.90 -1.87
CA LEU A 46 2.41 -2.21 -0.60
C LEU A 46 3.16 -0.89 -0.68
N THR A 47 2.59 0.13 -0.05
CA THR A 47 3.18 1.46 0.02
C THR A 47 3.05 2.07 1.40
N TRP A 48 4.09 2.74 1.86
CA TRP A 48 4.11 3.48 3.11
C TRP A 48 4.57 4.91 2.85
N SER A 49 3.93 5.89 3.48
CA SER A 49 4.52 7.23 3.58
C SER A 49 5.79 7.15 4.41
N PHE A 50 6.89 7.75 3.93
CA PHE A 50 8.14 7.76 4.67
C PHE A 50 8.02 8.59 5.96
N GLU A 51 7.22 9.66 5.96
CA GLU A 51 6.93 10.41 7.19
C GLU A 51 6.16 9.57 8.19
N ALA A 52 5.11 8.87 7.76
CA ALA A 52 4.36 7.98 8.65
C ALA A 52 5.25 6.87 9.23
N ALA A 53 6.17 6.34 8.42
CA ALA A 53 7.12 5.32 8.86
C ALA A 53 8.11 5.87 9.90
N LYS A 54 8.56 7.13 9.76
CA LYS A 54 9.40 7.80 10.77
C LYS A 54 8.64 8.01 12.08
N ARG A 55 7.45 8.61 12.03
CA ARG A 55 6.61 8.86 13.21
C ARG A 55 6.32 7.57 13.96
N ALA A 56 5.97 6.49 13.24
CA ALA A 56 5.74 5.19 13.87
C ALA A 56 6.98 4.66 14.62
N VAL A 57 8.19 4.88 14.10
CA VAL A 57 9.42 4.50 14.80
C VAL A 57 9.66 5.35 16.05
N GLU A 58 9.43 6.66 15.95
CA GLU A 58 9.54 7.60 17.08
C GLU A 58 8.55 7.24 18.19
N ASP A 59 7.32 6.88 17.82
CA ASP A 59 6.24 6.49 18.74
C ASP A 59 6.35 5.02 19.22
N GLY A 60 7.30 4.24 18.68
CA GLY A 60 7.52 2.84 19.05
C GLY A 60 6.52 1.84 18.47
N HIS A 61 5.74 2.23 17.47
CA HIS A 61 4.72 1.40 16.82
C HIS A 61 5.13 0.93 15.41
N ALA A 62 4.35 0.01 14.85
CA ALA A 62 4.49 -0.40 13.46
C ALA A 62 3.79 0.58 12.52
N CYS A 63 4.36 0.81 11.35
CA CYS A 63 3.73 1.59 10.29
C CYS A 63 2.93 0.65 9.40
N ILE A 64 1.61 0.82 9.41
CA ILE A 64 0.69 0.08 8.55
C ILE A 64 0.73 0.70 7.15
N GLY A 65 0.89 -0.15 6.13
CA GLY A 65 0.95 0.28 4.74
C GLY A 65 -0.42 0.37 4.08
N GLU A 66 -0.51 1.25 3.09
CA GLU A 66 -1.53 1.19 2.05
C GLU A 66 -1.19 0.00 1.13
N THR A 67 -2.21 -0.67 0.59
CA THR A 67 -1.98 -1.88 -0.21
C THR A 67 -3.01 -2.03 -1.31
N ALA A 68 -2.52 -2.42 -2.48
CA ALA A 68 -3.34 -2.84 -3.61
C ALA A 68 -3.15 -4.34 -3.83
N LEU A 69 -4.26 -5.09 -3.72
CA LEU A 69 -4.34 -6.46 -4.25
C LEU A 69 -4.56 -6.38 -5.76
N VAL A 70 -3.70 -7.02 -6.54
CA VAL A 70 -3.81 -7.09 -8.00
C VAL A 70 -4.17 -8.51 -8.45
N LYS A 71 -4.53 -8.68 -9.73
CA LYS A 71 -5.01 -9.97 -10.25
C LYS A 71 -3.89 -11.00 -10.44
N ARG A 72 -2.65 -10.54 -10.60
CA ARG A 72 -1.48 -11.30 -11.05
C ARG A 72 -0.30 -11.07 -10.13
N GLU A 73 0.68 -11.97 -10.22
CA GLU A 73 1.93 -11.82 -9.51
C GLU A 73 2.69 -10.57 -9.99
N VAL A 74 3.23 -9.82 -9.03
CA VAL A 74 3.93 -8.56 -9.25
C VAL A 74 5.42 -8.82 -9.12
N LEU A 75 6.15 -8.55 -10.21
CA LEU A 75 7.60 -8.71 -10.30
C LEU A 75 8.37 -7.48 -9.83
N ALA A 76 7.79 -6.30 -10.01
CA ALA A 76 8.38 -5.03 -9.58
C ALA A 76 7.28 -3.98 -9.35
N VAL A 77 7.57 -3.01 -8.48
CA VAL A 77 6.74 -1.84 -8.21
C VAL A 77 7.59 -0.57 -8.24
N SER A 78 6.99 0.54 -8.69
CA SER A 78 7.54 1.89 -8.51
C SER A 78 6.43 2.93 -8.41
N ALA A 79 6.62 3.96 -7.59
CA ALA A 79 5.68 5.08 -7.43
C ALA A 79 6.13 6.37 -8.15
N THR A 80 6.64 6.27 -9.37
CA THR A 80 7.10 7.41 -10.17
C THR A 80 5.99 8.29 -10.76
N VAL A 81 4.74 7.81 -10.74
CA VAL A 81 3.57 8.54 -11.23
C VAL A 81 2.85 9.19 -10.04
N PRO A 82 2.49 10.49 -10.10
CA PRO A 82 1.75 11.12 -9.01
C PRO A 82 0.49 10.35 -8.63
N GLU A 83 0.31 10.14 -7.32
CA GLU A 83 -0.84 9.45 -6.71
C GLU A 83 -1.07 8.00 -7.17
N ARG A 84 -0.13 7.40 -7.89
CA ARG A 84 -0.25 6.05 -8.43
C ARG A 84 1.01 5.23 -8.23
N VAL A 85 0.83 3.92 -8.14
CA VAL A 85 1.92 2.95 -8.24
C VAL A 85 1.86 2.27 -9.59
N MET A 86 2.99 2.21 -10.27
CA MET A 86 3.19 1.31 -11.39
C MET A 86 3.64 -0.04 -10.86
N TYR A 87 3.14 -1.11 -11.45
CA TYR A 87 3.58 -2.46 -11.14
C TYR A 87 3.72 -3.28 -12.42
N MET A 88 4.73 -4.13 -12.44
CA MET A 88 5.05 -5.00 -13.56
C MET A 88 4.66 -6.43 -13.23
N THR A 89 4.00 -7.09 -14.17
CA THR A 89 3.68 -8.52 -14.15
C THR A 89 4.47 -9.23 -15.24
N ASP A 90 4.28 -10.55 -15.36
CA ASP A 90 4.82 -11.37 -16.45
C ASP A 90 4.25 -11.01 -17.84
N GLN A 91 3.15 -10.24 -17.90
CA GLN A 91 2.44 -9.95 -19.16
C GLN A 91 2.35 -8.46 -19.49
N ASP A 92 2.30 -7.61 -18.49
CA ASP A 92 2.06 -6.18 -18.69
C ASP A 92 2.57 -5.31 -17.53
N ILE A 93 2.61 -4.01 -17.80
CA ILE A 93 2.81 -2.96 -16.80
C ILE A 93 1.47 -2.27 -16.58
N ARG A 94 1.06 -2.13 -15.33
CA ARG A 94 -0.22 -1.52 -14.94
C ARG A 94 -0.03 -0.49 -13.85
N MET A 95 -1.10 0.22 -13.54
CA MET A 95 -1.13 1.18 -12.45
C MET A 95 -2.24 0.85 -11.45
N ALA A 96 -2.02 1.18 -10.19
CA ALA A 96 -3.03 1.20 -9.13
C ALA A 96 -2.95 2.55 -8.37
N PRO A 97 -4.03 2.97 -7.69
CA PRO A 97 -3.97 4.11 -6.77
C PRO A 97 -2.93 3.88 -5.67
N LEU A 98 -2.17 4.91 -5.31
CA LEU A 98 -1.18 4.87 -4.23
C LEU A 98 -1.84 4.82 -2.85
N LYS A 99 -2.89 5.61 -2.65
CA LYS A 99 -3.69 5.64 -1.41
C LYS A 99 -5.00 4.91 -1.68
N ARG A 100 -5.48 4.08 -0.75
CA ARG A 100 -6.85 3.58 -0.82
C ARG A 100 -7.77 4.80 -0.73
N GLN A 101 -8.60 5.03 -1.73
CA GLN A 101 -9.68 6.01 -1.57
C GLN A 101 -10.55 5.48 -0.45
N GLU A 102 -10.51 6.12 0.72
CA GLU A 102 -11.55 5.94 1.72
C GLU A 102 -12.85 6.21 0.98
N ARG A 103 -13.67 5.18 0.83
CA ARG A 103 -15.04 5.34 0.38
C ARG A 103 -15.65 6.25 1.44
N GLN A 104 -15.75 7.54 1.16
CA GLN A 104 -16.61 8.44 1.92
C GLN A 104 -18.03 7.94 1.68
N GLU A 105 -18.45 6.94 2.45
CA GLU A 105 -19.86 6.71 2.66
C GLU A 105 -20.37 7.97 3.34
N LYS A 106 -20.91 8.88 2.52
CA LYS A 106 -21.82 9.93 2.97
C LYS A 106 -23.03 9.22 3.56
N GLY A 107 -22.88 8.71 4.78
CA GLY A 107 -23.96 8.28 5.64
C GLY A 107 -24.73 9.52 6.06
N THR A 108 -25.54 10.06 5.16
CA THR A 108 -26.54 11.06 5.50
C THR A 108 -27.52 10.36 6.44
N LYS A 109 -27.42 10.69 7.73
CA LYS A 109 -28.29 10.19 8.81
C LYS A 109 -29.76 10.33 8.40
N GLN A 110 -30.48 9.21 8.28
CA GLN A 110 -31.93 9.23 8.23
C GLN A 110 -32.45 9.49 9.65
N TYR A 111 -33.01 10.69 9.85
CA TYR A 111 -33.79 11.00 11.04
C TYR A 111 -35.21 10.49 10.81
N ASN A 112 -35.57 9.38 11.47
CA ASN A 112 -36.96 8.97 11.59
C ASN A 112 -37.61 9.82 12.67
N TYR A 113 -38.52 10.72 12.27
CA TYR A 113 -39.45 11.35 13.19
C TYR A 113 -40.57 10.34 13.47
N LEU A 114 -40.74 9.99 14.75
CA LEU A 114 -41.91 9.28 15.26
C LEU A 114 -43.13 10.21 15.27
#